data_AF-A0AA41ERT1-F1
#
_entry.id   AF-A0AA41ERT1-F1
#
_cell.length_a   1.000
_cell.length_b   1.000
_cell.length_c   1.000
_cell.angle_alpha   90.00
_cell.angle_beta   90.00
_cell.angle_gamma   90.00
#
_symmetry.space_group_name_H-M   'P 1'
#
loop_
_entity.id
_entity.type
_entity.pdbx_description
1 polymer ?
#
loop_
_entity_poly.entity_id
_entity_poly.type
_entity_poly.pdbx_seq_one_letter_code
_entity_poly.pdbx_strand_id
1 'polypeptide(L)'
;MDYYKNKEDKALQDITDTVNKLDAEIEKIEDLTDSNDRHPLEKWHAERLALHDIKRILHDTNKYDHYKEDEKDQIDTYFMDLSDPYYQPYFDGIVAHSEY
;
A
#
# COMPACT_ATOMS: atom_id res chain seq x y z
N MET A 1 18.89 -12.28 29.77
CA MET A 1 18.58 -11.00 29.11
C MET A 1 19.04 -11.11 27.66
N ASP A 2 18.20 -11.62 26.75
CA ASP A 2 18.57 -11.73 25.31
C ASP A 2 17.34 -11.90 24.39
N TYR A 3 16.19 -12.29 24.95
CA TYR A 3 14.94 -12.48 24.20
C TYR A 3 14.47 -11.21 23.47
N TYR A 4 14.55 -10.04 24.13
CA TYR A 4 14.14 -8.77 23.53
C TYR A 4 15.07 -8.33 22.38
N LYS A 5 16.38 -8.61 22.51
CA LYS A 5 17.36 -8.32 21.47
C LYS A 5 17.09 -9.13 20.21
N ASN A 6 16.76 -10.42 20.37
CA ASN A 6 16.36 -11.29 19.27
C ASN A 6 15.04 -10.83 18.59
N LYS A 7 14.05 -10.37 19.37
CA LYS A 7 12.77 -9.90 18.81
C LYS A 7 12.92 -8.60 18.03
N GLU A 8 13.74 -7.66 18.50
CA GLU A 8 14.03 -6.41 17.79
C GLU A 8 14.90 -6.67 16.54
N ASP A 9 15.93 -7.52 16.64
CA ASP A 9 16.77 -7.91 15.50
C ASP A 9 15.94 -8.63 14.43
N LYS A 10 15.01 -9.51 14.84
CA LYS A 10 14.08 -10.18 13.92
C LYS A 10 13.15 -9.17 13.23
N ALA A 11 12.61 -8.21 13.96
CA ALA A 11 11.76 -7.18 13.36
C ALA A 11 12.52 -6.30 12.38
N LEU A 12 13.78 -5.98 12.65
CA LEU A 12 14.65 -5.28 11.69
C LEU A 12 14.88 -6.12 10.42
N GLN A 13 15.08 -7.43 10.57
CA GLN A 13 15.16 -8.35 9.44
C GLN A 13 13.85 -8.39 8.66
N ASP A 14 12.71 -8.52 9.33
CA ASP A 14 11.39 -8.57 8.69
C ASP A 14 11.08 -7.25 7.94
N ILE A 15 11.48 -6.09 8.49
CA ILE A 15 11.38 -4.80 7.80
C ILE A 15 12.29 -4.76 6.58
N THR A 16 13.55 -5.22 6.71
CA THR A 16 14.49 -5.29 5.59
C THR A 16 13.95 -6.17 4.47
N ASP A 17 13.39 -7.34 4.80
CA ASP A 17 12.78 -8.25 3.85
C ASP A 17 11.56 -7.63 3.17
N THR A 18 10.76 -6.85 3.91
CA THR A 18 9.60 -6.13 3.36
C THR A 18 10.03 -5.06 2.37
N VAL A 19 11.07 -4.28 2.68
CA VAL A 19 11.63 -3.27 1.76
C VAL A 19 12.22 -3.93 0.51
N ASN A 20 13.00 -5.00 0.66
CA ASN A 20 13.55 -5.73 -0.50
C ASN A 20 12.45 -6.29 -1.42
N LYS A 21 11.33 -6.74 -0.85
CA LYS A 21 10.17 -7.18 -1.64
C LYS A 21 9.53 -6.03 -2.38
N LEU A 22 9.36 -4.88 -1.73
CA LEU A 22 8.82 -3.68 -2.37
C LEU A 22 9.70 -3.25 -3.54
N ASP A 23 11.02 -3.17 -3.35
CA ASP A 23 11.95 -2.79 -4.43
C ASP A 23 11.83 -3.75 -5.63
N ALA A 24 11.77 -5.06 -5.37
CA ALA A 24 11.59 -6.06 -6.42
C ALA A 24 10.21 -6.02 -7.10
N GLU A 25 9.15 -5.60 -6.39
CA GLU A 25 7.82 -5.39 -6.97
C GLU A 25 7.77 -4.13 -7.84
N ILE A 26 8.38 -3.04 -7.38
CA ILE A 26 8.47 -1.80 -8.16
C ILE A 26 9.29 -2.03 -9.43
N GLU A 27 10.42 -2.73 -9.35
CA GLU A 27 11.24 -3.09 -10.52
C GLU A 27 10.43 -3.93 -11.53
N LYS A 28 9.66 -4.92 -11.06
CA LYS A 28 8.77 -5.70 -11.94
C LYS A 28 7.69 -4.85 -12.60
N ILE A 29 7.12 -3.89 -11.87
CA ILE A 29 6.13 -2.96 -12.43
C ILE A 29 6.80 -2.12 -13.52
N GLU A 30 8.01 -1.59 -13.27
CA GLU A 30 8.76 -0.80 -14.25
C GLU A 30 9.17 -1.59 -15.50
N ASP A 31 9.54 -2.86 -15.33
CA ASP A 31 9.97 -3.74 -16.42
C ASP A 31 8.82 -4.17 -17.35
N LEU A 32 7.56 -4.10 -16.88
CA LEU A 32 6.38 -4.35 -17.71
C LEU A 32 6.29 -3.26 -18.78
N THR A 33 6.81 -3.62 -19.96
CA THR A 33 7.36 -2.74 -21.00
C THR A 33 6.31 -1.96 -21.81
N ASP A 34 5.04 -2.06 -21.46
CA ASP A 34 3.97 -1.29 -22.09
C ASP A 34 3.63 -0.07 -21.22
N SER A 35 3.67 1.11 -21.82
CA SER A 35 3.37 2.41 -21.23
C SER A 35 1.91 2.51 -20.78
N ASN A 36 1.52 1.71 -19.79
CA ASN A 36 0.18 1.68 -19.26
C ASN A 36 0.07 2.74 -18.16
N ASP A 37 -0.93 3.61 -18.23
CA ASP A 37 -1.19 4.65 -17.23
C ASP A 37 -1.48 4.09 -15.82
N ARG A 38 -1.47 2.76 -15.66
CA ARG A 38 -1.67 2.01 -14.41
C ARG A 38 -0.39 1.82 -13.58
N HIS A 39 0.80 2.00 -14.16
CA HIS A 39 2.08 1.87 -13.44
C HIS A 39 2.14 2.70 -12.15
N PRO A 40 1.72 3.98 -12.13
CA PRO A 40 1.73 4.78 -10.90
C PRO A 40 0.77 4.26 -9.84
N LEU A 41 -0.40 3.71 -10.25
CA LEU A 41 -1.39 3.17 -9.32
C LEU A 41 -0.94 1.84 -8.72
N GLU A 42 -0.32 0.97 -9.53
CA GLU A 42 0.26 -0.30 -9.09
C GLU A 42 1.44 -0.09 -8.14
N LYS A 43 2.33 0.87 -8.44
CA LYS A 43 3.41 1.27 -7.51
C LYS A 43 2.85 1.80 -6.19
N TRP A 44 1.86 2.70 -6.27
CA TRP A 44 1.21 3.23 -5.07
C TRP A 44 0.62 2.10 -4.21
N HIS A 45 -0.06 1.13 -4.83
CA HIS A 45 -0.64 -0.01 -4.11
C HIS A 45 0.43 -0.86 -3.42
N ALA A 46 1.51 -1.20 -4.13
CA ALA A 46 2.64 -1.93 -3.57
C ALA A 46 3.28 -1.18 -2.38
N GLU A 47 3.53 0.13 -2.51
CA GLU A 47 4.05 0.98 -1.43
C GLU A 47 3.13 1.00 -0.20
N ARG A 48 1.81 1.09 -0.40
CA ARG A 48 0.84 1.11 0.70
C ARG A 48 0.79 -0.22 1.43
N LEU A 49 0.84 -1.34 0.72
CA LEU A 49 0.89 -2.67 1.32
C LEU A 49 2.19 -2.90 2.10
N ALA A 50 3.33 -2.54 1.53
CA ALA A 50 4.61 -2.65 2.22
C ALA A 50 4.65 -1.79 3.49
N LEU A 51 4.10 -0.57 3.44
CA LEU A 51 3.99 0.28 4.61
C LEU A 51 3.05 -0.32 5.69
N HIS A 52 1.93 -0.92 5.28
CA HIS A 52 1.03 -1.64 6.20
C HIS A 52 1.75 -2.79 6.92
N ASP A 53 2.52 -3.59 6.17
CA ASP A 53 3.30 -4.68 6.74
C ASP A 53 4.40 -4.18 7.70
N ILE A 54 5.10 -3.08 7.36
CA ILE A 54 6.05 -2.45 8.28
C ILE A 54 5.35 -1.99 9.56
N LYS A 55 4.17 -1.35 9.46
CA LYS A 55 3.39 -0.94 10.64
C LYS A 55 3.00 -2.14 11.50
N ARG A 56 2.63 -3.27 10.88
CA ARG A 56 2.33 -4.53 11.59
C ARG A 56 3.55 -5.05 12.35
N ILE A 57 4.72 -5.11 11.70
CA ILE A 57 5.97 -5.56 12.34
C ILE A 57 6.36 -4.64 13.53
N LEU A 58 6.19 -3.33 13.38
CA LEU A 58 6.44 -2.36 14.45
C LEU A 58 5.42 -2.48 15.59
N HIS A 59 4.16 -2.82 15.27
CA HIS A 59 3.14 -3.10 16.28
C HIS A 59 3.46 -4.37 17.06
N ASP A 60 3.87 -5.45 16.38
CA ASP A 60 4.25 -6.71 17.00
C ASP A 60 5.44 -6.56 17.96
N THR A 61 6.28 -5.55 17.78
CA THR A 61 7.39 -5.19 18.69
C THR A 61 7.01 -4.21 19.80
N ASN A 62 5.72 -3.84 19.92
CA ASN A 62 5.22 -2.80 20.83
C ASN A 62 5.92 -1.44 20.62
N LYS A 63 6.32 -1.13 19.38
CA LYS A 63 6.94 0.15 19.00
C LYS A 63 5.97 1.07 18.25
N TYR A 64 4.82 0.56 17.84
CA TYR A 64 3.82 1.31 17.07
C TYR A 64 2.39 0.88 17.41
N ASP A 65 1.63 1.75 18.07
CA ASP A 65 0.28 1.40 18.57
C ASP A 65 -0.85 1.74 17.60
N HIS A 66 -0.56 2.48 16.53
CA HIS A 66 -1.57 2.96 15.57
C HIS A 66 -1.81 2.00 14.41
N TYR A 67 -1.35 0.75 14.52
CA TYR A 67 -1.63 -0.27 13.52
C TYR A 67 -3.12 -0.57 13.44
N LYS A 68 -3.60 -0.72 12.21
CA LYS A 68 -4.98 -1.03 11.87
C LYS A 68 -4.98 -2.22 10.94
N GLU A 69 -5.52 -3.34 11.39
CA GLU A 69 -5.59 -4.56 10.59
C GLU A 69 -6.41 -4.34 9.30
N ASP A 70 -7.49 -3.57 9.41
CA ASP A 70 -8.43 -3.22 8.33
C ASP A 70 -7.89 -2.18 7.33
N GLU A 71 -6.75 -1.53 7.61
CA GLU A 71 -6.13 -0.58 6.68
C GLU A 71 -5.79 -1.26 5.34
N LYS A 72 -5.46 -2.55 5.36
CA LYS A 72 -5.22 -3.32 4.13
C LYS A 72 -6.46 -3.41 3.24
N ASP A 73 -7.60 -3.76 3.81
CA ASP A 73 -8.85 -3.90 3.05
C ASP A 73 -9.26 -2.56 2.42
N GLN A 74 -9.00 -1.45 3.13
CA GLN A 74 -9.21 -0.10 2.60
C GLN A 74 -8.26 0.19 1.43
N ILE A 75 -6.97 -0.11 1.56
CA ILE A 75 -5.98 0.04 0.47
C ILE A 75 -6.42 -0.75 -0.77
N ASP A 76 -6.83 -2.01 -0.58
CA ASP A 76 -7.27 -2.89 -1.67
C ASP A 76 -8.57 -2.36 -2.32
N THR A 77 -9.53 -1.89 -1.52
CA THR A 77 -10.76 -1.27 -2.02
C THR A 77 -10.45 -0.02 -2.86
N TYR A 78 -9.61 0.89 -2.35
CA TYR A 78 -9.21 2.08 -3.09
C TYR A 78 -8.49 1.75 -4.39
N PHE A 79 -7.63 0.72 -4.38
CA PHE A 79 -6.96 0.27 -5.60
C PHE A 79 -7.98 -0.28 -6.61
N MET A 80 -8.92 -1.12 -6.19
CA MET A 80 -9.97 -1.65 -7.06
C MET A 80 -10.80 -0.52 -7.68
N ASP A 81 -11.26 0.41 -6.85
CA ASP A 81 -12.03 1.59 -7.26
C ASP A 81 -11.25 2.42 -8.29
N LEU A 82 -9.98 2.75 -8.03
CA LEU A 82 -9.17 3.54 -8.96
C LEU A 82 -8.73 2.78 -10.22
N SER A 83 -8.70 1.44 -10.15
CA SER A 83 -8.36 0.58 -11.29
C SER A 83 -9.55 0.31 -12.21
N ASP A 84 -10.77 0.53 -11.74
CA ASP A 84 -11.99 0.32 -12.50
C ASP A 84 -12.11 1.41 -13.59
N PRO A 85 -12.11 1.04 -14.89
CA PRO A 85 -12.28 2.00 -15.98
C PRO A 85 -13.64 2.73 -15.96
N TYR A 86 -14.60 2.28 -15.13
CA TYR A 86 -15.92 2.89 -14.96
C TYR A 86 -16.10 3.62 -13.63
N TYR A 87 -15.04 3.77 -12.82
CA TYR A 87 -15.14 4.54 -11.58
C TYR A 87 -15.44 6.01 -11.87
N GLN A 88 -16.69 6.40 -11.62
CA GLN A 88 -17.08 7.80 -11.53
C GLN A 88 -17.13 8.16 -10.04
N PRO A 89 -16.20 8.99 -9.53
CA PRO A 89 -16.38 9.52 -8.18
C PRO A 89 -17.72 10.23 -8.16
N TYR A 90 -18.60 9.83 -7.24
CA TYR A 90 -19.85 10.55 -6.98
C TYR A 90 -19.48 11.96 -6.51
N PHE A 91 -19.35 12.88 -7.47
CA PHE A 91 -19.32 14.31 -7.19
C PHE A 91 -20.71 14.67 -6.72
N ASP A 92 -20.87 14.80 -5.42
CA ASP A 92 -22.09 15.28 -4.80
C ASP A 92 -22.36 16.71 -5.33
N GLY A 93 -23.24 16.79 -6.34
CA GLY A 93 -23.95 18.00 -6.73
C GLY A 93 -23.12 19.16 -7.30
N ILE A 94 -22.52 19.01 -8.49
CA ILE A 94 -22.58 20.11 -9.47
C ILE A 94 -23.29 19.56 -10.70
N VAL A 95 -24.62 19.65 -10.65
CA VAL A 95 -25.45 19.61 -11.85
C VAL A 95 -25.08 20.87 -12.63
N ALA A 96 -24.08 20.80 -13.50
CA ALA A 96 -24.01 21.73 -14.60
C ALA A 96 -25.24 21.44 -15.47
N HIS A 97 -26.32 22.17 -15.20
CA HIS A 97 -27.44 22.26 -16.10
C HIS A 97 -26.84 22.64 -17.46
N SER A 98 -26.87 21.72 -18.42
CA SER A 98 -26.70 22.10 -19.82
C SER A 98 -27.96 22.86 -20.21
N GLU A 99 -27.95 24.16 -20.00
CA GLU A 99 -28.90 25.05 -20.66
C GLU A 99 -28.31 25.48 -22.00
N TYR A 100 -28.93 24.93 -23.05
CA TYR A 100 -28.93 25.30 -24.48
C TYR A 100 -27.74 24.92 -25.37
#